data_AF-C3ZAI9-F1
#
_entry.id   AF-C3ZAI9-F1
#
_cell.length_a   1.000
_cell.length_b   1.000
_cell.length_c   1.000
_cell.angle_alpha   90.00
_cell.angle_beta   90.00
_cell.angle_gamma   90.00
#
_symmetry.space_group_name_H-M   'P 1'
#
loop_
_entity.id
_entity.type
_entity.pdbx_description
1 polymer ?
#
loop_
_entity_poly.entity_id
_entity_poly.type
_entity_poly.pdbx_seq_one_letter_code
_entity_poly.pdbx_strand_id
1 'polypeptide(L)'
;MVKNVQSKLGTKHERLKLKKAKSKTLAPNGHDTQHGNRVSSSTSPASLSTASSTLVPATCRVIEQKHAEEYILVIEHCQEKEVVSEHVKQLLGKDIKEDTVVVLLQKLTCPMVDYVTSVKEYANVFYWENKSKDKEVERVMSLEDSKLLESIGFHVVDDLSSPRLFTPDPVRSALSDVLEQVELAVTKGTAAPVILLCGGKNAGKSTLARFLINLILSSCGEVYHLECDIGQTEFTPSGFVSLTHVNTPTVGPPFTHQKTPDRCCYYGHLSPGDDPDRYVRTVRYVHQGYRGDAPLIVNTMGWTQGMGLHLLMDTIHLVHPSHILQLKGRKSAQDLPQLSPEFLHTQPGWTYANIQGEKNKNDDDDDTVPVNPELVYLQVGNDMPRHTWFTASEFRSMALMATLRSLQPDRGVLPLNALTPRVVPWSAVAVHACNADVPPTQIMYVLNASLVALCQADDNELSRLRQRALPDGPVVLQDTPICQAVGIGVIRGIDMERRLFYLLTPVEEDRLPRVNVLLCGALSVPTPLMLQQQVTKTTHR
;
A
#
# COMPACT_ATOMS: atom_id res chain seq x y z
N MET A 1 -35.46 58.92 -8.08
CA MET A 1 -36.05 59.82 -7.06
C MET A 1 -35.95 59.12 -5.72
N VAL A 2 -35.45 59.67 -4.61
CA VAL A 2 -34.69 60.92 -4.41
C VAL A 2 -33.54 60.63 -3.44
N LYS A 3 -32.38 61.17 -3.78
CA LYS A 3 -31.20 61.54 -2.97
C LYS A 3 -31.39 61.57 -1.44
N ASN A 4 -30.35 61.16 -0.72
CA ASN A 4 -29.81 61.99 0.35
C ASN A 4 -28.29 62.18 0.14
N VAL A 5 -27.76 63.30 0.63
CA VAL A 5 -26.55 63.95 0.09
C VAL A 5 -25.64 64.43 1.22
N GLN A 6 -24.34 64.50 0.90
CA GLN A 6 -23.23 65.26 1.53
C GLN A 6 -22.45 64.55 2.67
N SER A 7 -21.13 64.75 2.82
CA SER A 7 -20.20 65.66 2.10
C SER A 7 -18.70 65.27 2.23
N LYS A 8 -17.91 65.59 1.18
CA LYS A 8 -16.49 66.11 1.21
C LYS A 8 -15.39 65.24 1.89
N LEU A 9 -14.10 65.30 1.54
CA LEU A 9 -13.29 65.84 0.41
C LEU A 9 -11.86 65.26 0.60
N GLY A 10 -11.03 65.16 -0.45
CA GLY A 10 -9.57 65.00 -0.24
C GLY A 10 -8.83 64.05 -1.18
N THR A 11 -8.66 64.44 -2.44
CA THR A 11 -7.73 63.78 -3.38
C THR A 11 -6.28 64.19 -3.14
N LYS A 12 -5.34 63.24 -3.25
CA LYS A 12 -4.03 63.53 -3.89
C LYS A 12 -3.43 62.27 -4.53
N HIS A 13 -3.10 62.39 -5.81
CA HIS A 13 -2.24 61.44 -6.52
C HIS A 13 -0.78 61.64 -6.10
N GLU A 14 -0.01 60.56 -6.07
CA GLU A 14 1.38 60.62 -6.52
C GLU A 14 1.78 59.32 -7.23
N ARG A 15 2.21 59.45 -8.49
CA ARG A 15 2.87 58.38 -9.26
C ARG A 15 4.38 58.63 -9.14
N LEU A 16 5.16 57.62 -8.75
CA LEU A 16 6.56 57.56 -9.17
C LEU A 16 6.90 56.20 -9.79
N LYS A 17 7.81 56.22 -10.76
CA LYS A 17 8.14 55.11 -11.66
C LYS A 17 9.60 54.65 -11.45
N LEU A 18 9.85 53.39 -11.83
CA LEU A 18 11.11 52.88 -12.42
C LEU A 18 12.38 52.86 -11.53
N LYS A 19 13.00 51.71 -11.24
CA LYS A 19 13.89 50.92 -12.14
C LYS A 19 14.16 49.54 -11.49
N LYS A 20 13.93 48.40 -12.17
CA LYS A 20 14.77 47.67 -13.16
C LYS A 20 15.92 46.80 -12.58
N ALA A 21 15.70 45.48 -12.54
CA ALA A 21 16.65 44.40 -12.89
C ALA A 21 15.82 43.13 -13.24
N LYS A 22 15.77 42.71 -14.52
CA LYS A 22 16.41 41.50 -15.11
C LYS A 22 15.89 40.15 -14.51
N SER A 23 15.48 39.12 -15.28
CA SER A 23 15.52 38.90 -16.74
C SER A 23 14.74 37.63 -17.21
N LYS A 24 14.00 37.71 -18.34
CA LYS A 24 13.49 36.61 -19.23
C LYS A 24 12.46 35.63 -18.58
N THR A 25 11.54 34.97 -19.31
CA THR A 25 11.48 34.54 -20.74
C THR A 25 10.03 34.63 -21.31
N LEU A 26 9.83 34.51 -22.64
CA LEU A 26 8.55 34.78 -23.35
C LEU A 26 8.27 33.79 -24.51
N ALA A 27 7.00 33.37 -24.67
CA ALA A 27 6.30 32.94 -25.91
C ALA A 27 6.79 31.63 -26.63
N PRO A 28 6.16 31.11 -27.73
CA PRO A 28 4.97 31.58 -28.48
C PRO A 28 3.94 30.50 -28.98
N ASN A 29 2.90 30.98 -29.70
CA ASN A 29 2.09 30.48 -30.87
C ASN A 29 2.39 29.07 -31.49
N GLY A 30 1.52 28.39 -32.26
CA GLY A 30 0.17 28.65 -32.85
C GLY A 30 -0.06 27.80 -34.15
N HIS A 31 -1.25 27.83 -34.78
CA HIS A 31 -1.61 27.22 -36.11
C HIS A 31 -1.61 25.66 -36.23
N ASP A 32 -2.37 24.95 -37.10
CA ASP A 32 -3.54 25.29 -37.96
C ASP A 32 -4.36 24.05 -38.45
N THR A 33 -5.54 24.33 -39.07
CA THR A 33 -6.25 23.59 -40.17
C THR A 33 -6.74 22.10 -40.11
N GLN A 34 -8.07 21.95 -40.34
CA GLN A 34 -8.76 21.13 -41.40
C GLN A 34 -8.72 19.58 -41.38
N HIS A 35 -9.59 18.78 -42.02
CA HIS A 35 -10.89 18.90 -42.75
C HIS A 35 -11.54 17.48 -42.82
N GLY A 36 -12.82 17.30 -43.20
CA GLY A 36 -13.29 15.93 -43.54
C GLY A 36 -14.77 15.69 -43.86
N ASN A 37 -15.03 15.11 -45.03
CA ASN A 37 -16.33 14.69 -45.59
C ASN A 37 -16.07 13.44 -46.47
N ARG A 38 -17.00 12.53 -46.79
CA ARG A 38 -18.48 12.49 -46.65
C ARG A 38 -18.99 11.03 -46.80
N VAL A 39 -20.21 10.74 -46.28
CA VAL A 39 -21.24 9.85 -46.91
C VAL A 39 -21.14 8.30 -46.89
N SER A 40 -22.18 7.69 -46.27
CA SER A 40 -22.84 6.38 -46.54
C SER A 40 -22.10 5.05 -46.23
N SER A 41 -22.75 3.93 -45.90
CA SER A 41 -24.16 3.50 -46.15
C SER A 41 -24.69 2.47 -45.11
N SER A 42 -26.03 2.26 -45.08
CA SER A 42 -26.82 1.02 -44.74
C SER A 42 -26.30 -0.05 -43.75
N THR A 43 -27.08 -0.69 -42.86
CA THR A 43 -28.54 -0.75 -42.58
C THR A 43 -28.78 -1.38 -41.19
N SER A 44 -30.00 -1.26 -40.66
CA SER A 44 -30.52 -1.91 -39.43
C SER A 44 -30.92 -3.39 -39.67
N PRO A 45 -31.54 -4.16 -38.72
CA PRO A 45 -32.02 -3.86 -37.36
C PRO A 45 -31.78 -4.96 -36.28
N ALA A 46 -32.41 -4.78 -35.10
CA ALA A 46 -32.83 -5.85 -34.15
C ALA A 46 -31.71 -6.57 -33.35
N SER A 47 -31.93 -7.14 -32.16
CA SER A 47 -33.08 -7.17 -31.21
C SER A 47 -32.62 -7.78 -29.87
N LEU A 48 -33.39 -7.55 -28.79
CA LEU A 48 -33.57 -8.40 -27.59
C LEU A 48 -32.40 -9.36 -27.19
N SER A 49 -31.85 -9.31 -25.99
CA SER A 49 -32.62 -9.55 -24.75
C SER A 49 -31.73 -9.42 -23.51
N THR A 50 -32.35 -9.16 -22.36
CA THR A 50 -31.73 -9.21 -21.04
C THR A 50 -31.52 -10.65 -20.58
N ALA A 51 -30.28 -11.05 -20.30
CA ALA A 51 -29.94 -12.18 -19.46
C ALA A 51 -28.76 -11.81 -18.56
N SER A 52 -28.86 -12.11 -17.27
CA SER A 52 -27.85 -11.77 -16.27
C SER A 52 -26.69 -12.76 -16.28
N SER A 53 -25.45 -12.27 -16.26
CA SER A 53 -24.28 -13.04 -15.82
C SER A 53 -23.34 -12.16 -15.00
N THR A 54 -23.53 -12.17 -13.68
CA THR A 54 -22.58 -11.66 -12.70
C THR A 54 -21.39 -12.63 -12.62
N LEU A 55 -20.17 -12.18 -12.92
CA LEU A 55 -18.88 -12.89 -12.77
C LEU A 55 -17.76 -11.83 -12.95
N VAL A 56 -16.52 -11.96 -12.47
CA VAL A 56 -15.94 -12.44 -11.19
C VAL A 56 -14.47 -11.91 -11.19
N PRO A 57 -13.78 -11.76 -10.04
CA PRO A 57 -12.40 -11.26 -10.04
C PRO A 57 -11.46 -12.15 -10.87
N ALA A 58 -10.55 -11.54 -11.64
CA ALA A 58 -9.62 -12.29 -12.50
C ALA A 58 -8.65 -13.13 -11.66
N THR A 59 -8.73 -14.45 -11.82
CA THR A 59 -7.66 -15.38 -11.44
C THR A 59 -6.59 -15.39 -12.54
N CYS A 60 -5.33 -15.59 -12.15
CA CYS A 60 -4.29 -16.07 -13.08
C CYS A 60 -4.08 -17.56 -12.84
N ARG A 61 -4.11 -18.38 -13.90
CA ARG A 61 -3.51 -19.72 -13.88
C ARG A 61 -2.26 -19.78 -14.76
N VAL A 62 -1.24 -20.43 -14.23
CA VAL A 62 -0.06 -20.86 -14.99
C VAL A 62 -0.46 -22.06 -15.85
N ILE A 63 -0.14 -22.02 -17.14
CA ILE A 63 -0.28 -23.16 -18.05
C ILE A 63 1.12 -23.60 -18.45
N GLU A 64 1.48 -24.85 -18.15
CA GLU A 64 2.72 -25.46 -18.65
C GLU A 64 2.71 -25.51 -20.19
N GLN A 65 3.82 -25.12 -20.82
CA GLN A 65 4.24 -25.80 -22.03
C GLN A 65 5.75 -26.01 -22.02
N LYS A 66 6.19 -27.20 -22.45
CA LYS A 66 7.56 -27.68 -22.29
C LYS A 66 8.52 -27.09 -23.33
N HIS A 67 9.73 -26.82 -22.84
CA HIS A 67 10.96 -26.39 -23.53
C HIS A 67 11.15 -24.87 -23.68
N ALA A 68 12.36 -24.44 -23.30
CA ALA A 68 12.85 -23.07 -23.07
C ALA A 68 12.32 -22.40 -21.78
N GLU A 69 13.25 -21.86 -20.99
CA GLU A 69 13.03 -21.36 -19.62
C GLU A 69 12.58 -19.88 -19.62
N GLU A 70 11.33 -19.59 -19.98
CA GLU A 70 10.74 -18.25 -19.79
C GLU A 70 9.37 -18.31 -19.09
N TYR A 71 9.32 -17.81 -17.85
CA TYR A 71 8.10 -17.70 -17.06
C TYR A 71 7.25 -16.51 -17.53
N ILE A 72 6.41 -16.72 -18.55
CA ILE A 72 5.47 -15.69 -19.03
C ILE A 72 4.23 -15.65 -18.13
N LEU A 73 4.09 -14.55 -17.38
CA LEU A 73 2.88 -14.22 -16.61
C LEU A 73 1.73 -13.83 -17.56
N VAL A 74 0.98 -14.82 -18.04
CA VAL A 74 -0.24 -14.61 -18.83
C VAL A 74 -1.37 -14.13 -17.92
N ILE A 75 -1.90 -12.93 -18.18
CA ILE A 75 -3.07 -12.40 -17.48
C ILE A 75 -4.32 -12.98 -18.13
N GLU A 76 -5.10 -13.77 -17.38
CA GLU A 76 -6.17 -14.65 -17.87
C GLU A 76 -7.50 -13.91 -18.25
N HIS A 77 -7.38 -12.70 -18.81
CA HIS A 77 -8.49 -11.95 -19.40
C HIS A 77 -8.28 -11.56 -20.87
N CYS A 78 -7.19 -12.05 -21.50
CA CYS A 78 -7.00 -12.00 -22.95
C CYS A 78 -7.48 -13.26 -23.69
N GLN A 79 -8.12 -14.22 -23.00
CA GLN A 79 -8.79 -15.36 -23.65
C GLN A 79 -10.21 -15.01 -24.13
N GLU A 80 -10.32 -14.02 -25.03
CA GLU A 80 -11.32 -14.05 -26.09
C GLU A 80 -10.99 -13.03 -27.19
N LYS A 81 -10.45 -13.54 -28.31
CA LYS A 81 -10.00 -12.82 -29.51
C LYS A 81 -8.82 -11.87 -29.32
N GLU A 82 -7.65 -12.34 -29.74
CA GLU A 82 -6.61 -11.49 -30.31
C GLU A 82 -7.15 -10.74 -31.55
N VAL A 83 -7.76 -9.57 -31.34
CA VAL A 83 -7.84 -8.54 -32.38
C VAL A 83 -6.59 -7.67 -32.27
N VAL A 84 -5.43 -8.27 -32.56
CA VAL A 84 -4.23 -7.49 -32.89
C VAL A 84 -4.58 -6.70 -34.14
N SER A 85 -4.82 -5.41 -33.99
CA SER A 85 -5.25 -4.56 -35.10
C SER A 85 -4.20 -4.61 -36.21
N GLU A 86 -4.64 -4.43 -37.46
CA GLU A 86 -3.72 -4.45 -38.60
C GLU A 86 -2.62 -3.38 -38.48
N HIS A 87 -2.89 -2.29 -37.74
CA HIS A 87 -1.93 -1.25 -37.37
C HIS A 87 -0.88 -1.74 -36.36
N VAL A 88 -1.25 -2.54 -35.36
CA VAL A 88 -0.28 -3.16 -34.44
C VAL A 88 0.62 -4.15 -35.21
N LYS A 89 0.05 -4.91 -36.16
CA LYS A 89 0.85 -5.80 -37.03
C LYS A 89 1.81 -5.05 -37.96
N GLN A 90 1.44 -3.85 -38.41
CA GLN A 90 2.32 -2.99 -39.21
C GLN A 90 3.42 -2.34 -38.36
N LEU A 91 3.08 -1.82 -37.18
CA LEU A 91 4.01 -1.10 -36.31
C LEU A 91 5.04 -2.01 -35.62
N LEU A 92 4.70 -3.28 -35.36
CA LEU A 92 5.62 -4.27 -34.81
C LEU A 92 6.67 -4.79 -35.82
N GLY A 93 6.48 -4.52 -37.12
CA GLY A 93 7.52 -4.74 -38.15
C GLY A 93 8.00 -6.19 -38.33
N LYS A 94 9.22 -6.32 -38.88
CA LYS A 94 9.93 -7.62 -39.03
C LYS A 94 10.97 -7.87 -37.95
N ASP A 95 11.16 -6.92 -37.03
CA ASP A 95 12.26 -6.92 -36.05
C ASP A 95 11.85 -7.46 -34.67
N ILE A 96 10.63 -8.00 -34.55
CA ILE A 96 10.27 -8.90 -33.44
C ILE A 96 11.16 -10.15 -33.52
N LYS A 97 11.92 -10.35 -32.45
CA LYS A 97 12.62 -11.60 -32.16
C LYS A 97 11.68 -12.52 -31.37
N GLU A 98 12.01 -13.81 -31.32
CA GLU A 98 11.20 -14.83 -30.61
C GLU A 98 11.06 -14.55 -29.09
N ASP A 99 11.96 -13.74 -28.50
CA ASP A 99 11.98 -13.30 -27.08
C ASP A 99 11.19 -12.00 -26.79
N THR A 100 10.42 -11.47 -27.76
CA THR A 100 9.76 -10.16 -27.63
C THR A 100 8.35 -10.26 -27.03
N VAL A 101 8.19 -9.86 -25.77
CA VAL A 101 6.89 -9.80 -25.07
C VAL A 101 6.20 -8.43 -25.26
N VAL A 102 5.00 -8.41 -25.83
CA VAL A 102 4.16 -7.21 -25.96
C VAL A 102 3.09 -7.17 -24.87
N VAL A 103 3.15 -6.19 -23.97
CA VAL A 103 2.20 -6.03 -22.86
C VAL A 103 1.21 -4.89 -23.15
N LEU A 104 -0.06 -5.24 -23.38
CA LEU A 104 -1.15 -4.27 -23.55
C LEU A 104 -1.61 -3.73 -22.18
N LEU A 105 -1.25 -2.48 -21.88
CA LEU A 105 -1.67 -1.80 -20.65
C LEU A 105 -2.90 -0.93 -20.90
N GLN A 106 -4.08 -1.40 -20.49
CA GLN A 106 -5.28 -0.56 -20.43
C GLN A 106 -5.26 0.31 -19.17
N LYS A 107 -5.88 1.50 -19.22
CA LYS A 107 -6.15 2.30 -18.01
C LYS A 107 -6.93 1.42 -17.03
N LEU A 108 -6.47 1.32 -15.80
CA LEU A 108 -7.10 0.51 -14.77
C LEU A 108 -8.43 1.15 -14.30
N THR A 109 -9.49 0.95 -15.07
CA THR A 109 -10.85 1.42 -14.78
C THR A 109 -11.50 0.46 -13.80
N CYS A 110 -11.14 0.57 -12.54
CA CYS A 110 -11.82 -0.13 -11.45
C CYS A 110 -12.34 0.87 -10.41
N PRO A 111 -13.35 0.49 -9.61
CA PRO A 111 -14.02 1.45 -8.74
C PRO A 111 -13.09 2.05 -7.67
N MET A 112 -12.04 1.33 -7.24
CA MET A 112 -11.00 1.83 -6.34
C MET A 112 -10.19 2.97 -6.98
N VAL A 113 -9.80 2.83 -8.26
CA VAL A 113 -9.10 3.88 -9.00
C VAL A 113 -9.97 5.10 -9.18
N ASP A 114 -11.25 4.93 -9.53
CA ASP A 114 -12.19 6.04 -9.65
C ASP A 114 -12.35 6.80 -8.32
N TYR A 115 -12.30 6.10 -7.19
CA TYR A 115 -12.36 6.74 -5.87
C TYR A 115 -11.08 7.49 -5.52
N VAL A 116 -9.90 6.88 -5.67
CA VAL A 116 -8.61 7.55 -5.40
C VAL A 116 -8.44 8.77 -6.33
N THR A 117 -8.72 8.62 -7.62
CA THR A 117 -8.60 9.70 -8.62
C THR A 117 -9.69 10.77 -8.53
N SER A 118 -10.77 10.55 -7.76
CA SER A 118 -11.75 11.61 -7.47
C SER A 118 -11.17 12.75 -6.61
N VAL A 119 -10.09 12.47 -5.86
CA VAL A 119 -9.33 13.46 -5.12
C VAL A 119 -8.36 14.16 -6.07
N LYS A 120 -8.43 15.49 -6.13
CA LYS A 120 -7.72 16.32 -7.12
C LYS A 120 -6.20 16.09 -7.10
N GLU A 121 -5.63 15.87 -5.93
CA GLU A 121 -4.20 15.59 -5.71
C GLU A 121 -3.75 14.26 -6.35
N TYR A 122 -4.65 13.27 -6.46
CA TYR A 122 -4.36 11.94 -6.98
C TYR A 122 -5.04 11.65 -8.33
N ALA A 123 -5.75 12.61 -8.91
CA ALA A 123 -6.42 12.48 -10.21
C ALA A 123 -5.50 11.96 -11.33
N ASN A 124 -4.21 12.33 -11.27
CA ASN A 124 -3.19 11.96 -12.25
C ASN A 124 -2.29 10.79 -11.80
N VAL A 125 -2.63 10.04 -10.74
CA VAL A 125 -1.77 8.94 -10.21
C VAL A 125 -1.54 7.80 -11.23
N PHE A 126 -2.45 7.63 -12.18
CA PHE A 126 -2.34 6.68 -13.31
C PHE A 126 -2.10 7.37 -14.66
N TYR A 127 -1.82 8.67 -14.67
CA TYR A 127 -1.60 9.43 -15.91
C TYR A 127 -0.13 9.79 -16.07
N TRP A 128 0.48 9.28 -17.14
CA TRP A 128 1.84 9.61 -17.54
C TRP A 128 1.89 10.99 -18.21
N GLU A 129 1.92 12.07 -17.40
CA GLU A 129 2.37 13.37 -17.91
C GLU A 129 3.90 13.37 -17.99
N ASN A 130 4.43 13.32 -19.22
CA ASN A 130 5.85 13.40 -19.48
C ASN A 130 6.37 14.83 -19.16
N LYS A 131 6.79 15.03 -17.90
CA LYS A 131 7.20 16.36 -17.37
C LYS A 131 8.61 16.79 -17.82
N SER A 132 9.36 15.92 -18.50
CA SER A 132 10.59 16.30 -19.21
C SER A 132 10.24 17.17 -20.43
N LYS A 133 10.31 18.48 -20.22
CA LYS A 133 10.41 19.46 -21.33
C LYS A 133 11.82 19.52 -21.94
N ASP A 134 12.63 18.50 -21.68
CA ASP A 134 14.00 18.43 -22.16
C ASP A 134 14.02 17.89 -23.59
N LYS A 135 14.72 18.65 -24.43
CA LYS A 135 14.92 18.34 -25.84
C LYS A 135 16.02 17.28 -25.94
N GLU A 136 15.95 16.45 -26.97
CA GLU A 136 17.03 15.53 -27.37
C GLU A 136 17.32 14.41 -26.36
N VAL A 137 16.28 13.65 -25.99
CA VAL A 137 16.45 12.20 -25.87
C VAL A 137 16.43 11.63 -27.29
N GLU A 138 17.44 10.83 -27.66
CA GLU A 138 17.40 10.04 -28.89
C GLU A 138 16.17 9.11 -28.82
N ARG A 139 15.18 9.35 -29.68
CA ARG A 139 14.03 8.47 -29.75
C ARG A 139 14.45 7.16 -30.40
N VAL A 140 14.25 6.05 -29.73
CA VAL A 140 14.51 4.71 -30.28
C VAL A 140 13.48 4.38 -31.36
N MET A 141 12.32 5.04 -31.34
CA MET A 141 11.25 4.90 -32.33
C MET A 141 10.97 6.21 -33.10
N SER A 142 10.37 6.10 -34.29
CA SER A 142 10.02 7.30 -35.07
C SER A 142 8.93 8.13 -34.40
N LEU A 143 8.83 9.41 -34.80
CA LEU A 143 7.83 10.33 -34.27
C LEU A 143 6.39 9.98 -34.71
N GLU A 144 6.25 9.11 -35.71
CA GLU A 144 4.97 8.59 -36.19
C GLU A 144 4.57 7.34 -35.41
N ASP A 145 5.50 6.39 -35.20
CA ASP A 145 5.24 5.17 -34.40
C ASP A 145 4.92 5.52 -32.95
N SER A 146 5.64 6.48 -32.36
CA SER A 146 5.38 7.00 -31.01
C SER A 146 3.95 7.56 -30.88
N LYS A 147 3.46 8.32 -31.87
CA LYS A 147 2.07 8.84 -31.87
C LYS A 147 1.04 7.75 -32.13
N LEU A 148 1.37 6.76 -32.96
CA LEU A 148 0.47 5.64 -33.22
C LEU A 148 0.30 4.79 -31.96
N LEU A 149 1.40 4.49 -31.24
CA LEU A 149 1.37 3.84 -29.94
C LEU A 149 0.57 4.65 -28.90
N GLU A 150 0.79 5.97 -28.80
CA GLU A 150 -0.01 6.83 -27.91
C GLU A 150 -1.51 6.77 -28.24
N SER A 151 -1.88 6.66 -29.52
CA SER A 151 -3.28 6.57 -29.95
C SER A 151 -3.99 5.27 -29.53
N ILE A 152 -3.22 4.22 -29.22
CA ILE A 152 -3.72 2.94 -28.68
C ILE A 152 -3.34 2.71 -27.21
N GLY A 153 -2.90 3.76 -26.50
CA GLY A 153 -2.64 3.75 -25.06
C GLY A 153 -1.24 3.27 -24.64
N PHE A 154 -0.34 3.02 -25.59
CA PHE A 154 1.05 2.67 -25.33
C PHE A 154 1.91 3.94 -25.26
N HIS A 155 2.75 4.06 -24.24
CA HIS A 155 3.74 5.13 -24.13
C HIS A 155 5.14 4.56 -24.32
N VAL A 156 5.86 5.04 -25.34
CA VAL A 156 7.25 4.65 -25.59
C VAL A 156 8.15 5.30 -24.53
N VAL A 157 8.87 4.47 -23.77
CA VAL A 157 9.86 4.93 -22.78
C VAL A 157 11.26 4.86 -23.40
N ASP A 158 11.49 5.77 -24.36
CA ASP A 158 12.79 5.94 -25.05
C ASP A 158 13.91 6.42 -24.11
N ASP A 159 13.54 6.97 -22.96
CA ASP A 159 14.45 7.58 -22.00
C ASP A 159 15.11 6.53 -21.09
N LEU A 160 16.43 6.37 -21.21
CA LEU A 160 17.25 5.54 -20.31
C LEU A 160 17.31 6.07 -18.87
N SER A 161 16.95 7.34 -18.62
CA SER A 161 16.80 7.91 -17.27
C SER A 161 15.40 7.70 -16.67
N SER A 162 14.44 7.19 -17.44
CA SER A 162 13.12 6.84 -16.92
C SER A 162 13.19 5.56 -16.07
N PRO A 163 12.47 5.51 -14.94
CA PRO A 163 12.66 4.45 -13.94
C PRO A 163 12.14 3.09 -14.42
N ARG A 164 13.07 2.23 -14.87
CA ARG A 164 12.79 0.82 -15.21
C ARG A 164 12.73 -0.05 -13.95
N LEU A 165 11.79 -1.00 -13.90
CA LEU A 165 11.78 -2.04 -12.87
C LEU A 165 12.84 -3.11 -13.22
N PHE A 166 14.11 -2.80 -12.99
CA PHE A 166 15.21 -3.72 -13.28
C PHE A 166 15.43 -4.71 -12.13
N THR A 167 15.67 -5.97 -12.47
CA THR A 167 16.17 -6.99 -11.55
C THR A 167 17.63 -7.26 -11.92
N PRO A 168 18.63 -6.71 -11.20
CA PRO A 168 20.03 -6.94 -11.49
C PRO A 168 20.38 -8.43 -11.49
N ASP A 169 21.33 -8.85 -12.32
CA ASP A 169 21.81 -10.24 -12.32
C ASP A 169 22.32 -10.70 -10.94
N PRO A 170 22.99 -9.86 -10.11
CA PRO A 170 23.28 -10.20 -8.72
C PRO A 170 22.03 -10.50 -7.89
N VAL A 171 20.89 -9.85 -8.15
CA VAL A 171 19.60 -10.15 -7.50
C VAL A 171 19.02 -11.44 -8.07
N ARG A 172 19.08 -11.69 -9.39
CA ARG A 172 18.60 -12.94 -9.99
C ARG A 172 19.37 -14.16 -9.46
N SER A 173 20.71 -14.08 -9.47
CA SER A 173 21.61 -15.10 -8.93
C SER A 173 21.30 -15.39 -7.46
N ALA A 174 21.23 -14.34 -6.64
CA ALA A 174 20.91 -14.42 -5.22
C ALA A 174 19.49 -14.93 -4.88
N LEU A 175 18.62 -15.04 -5.89
CA LEU A 175 17.28 -15.59 -5.74
C LEU A 175 17.17 -17.03 -6.27
N SER A 176 18.21 -17.56 -6.93
CA SER A 176 18.26 -18.95 -7.40
C SER A 176 18.09 -19.92 -6.23
N ASP A 177 18.91 -19.76 -5.20
CA ASP A 177 18.92 -20.65 -4.02
C ASP A 177 17.59 -20.58 -3.25
N VAL A 178 17.02 -19.36 -3.14
CA VAL A 178 15.69 -19.13 -2.55
C VAL A 178 14.60 -19.88 -3.33
N LEU A 179 14.62 -19.84 -4.67
CA LEU A 179 13.64 -20.52 -5.51
C LEU A 179 13.83 -22.04 -5.48
N GLU A 180 15.07 -22.55 -5.45
CA GLU A 180 15.34 -23.97 -5.26
C GLU A 180 14.77 -24.46 -3.92
N GLN A 181 14.96 -23.70 -2.83
CA GLN A 181 14.39 -24.04 -1.52
C GLN A 181 12.85 -23.99 -1.49
N VAL A 182 12.23 -23.08 -2.24
CA VAL A 182 10.76 -23.09 -2.45
C VAL A 182 10.33 -24.35 -3.21
N GLU A 183 11.00 -24.70 -4.31
CA GLU A 183 10.69 -25.91 -5.08
C GLU A 183 10.90 -27.18 -4.25
N LEU A 184 11.96 -27.25 -3.44
CA LEU A 184 12.22 -28.34 -2.49
C LEU A 184 11.10 -28.49 -1.46
N ALA A 185 10.63 -27.39 -0.87
CA ALA A 185 9.52 -27.42 0.08
C ALA A 185 8.24 -27.97 -0.56
N VAL A 186 7.92 -27.52 -1.78
CA VAL A 186 6.72 -27.93 -2.53
C VAL A 186 6.79 -29.38 -3.00
N THR A 187 7.94 -29.81 -3.55
CA THR A 187 8.07 -31.12 -4.20
C THR A 187 8.44 -32.25 -3.25
N LYS A 188 9.16 -31.95 -2.15
CA LYS A 188 9.67 -32.95 -1.19
C LYS A 188 9.08 -32.80 0.22
N GLY A 189 8.26 -31.78 0.46
CA GLY A 189 7.67 -31.53 1.79
C GLY A 189 8.70 -31.11 2.84
N THR A 190 9.79 -30.44 2.45
CA THR A 190 10.73 -29.83 3.40
C THR A 190 10.12 -28.56 4.01
N ALA A 191 10.70 -28.06 5.11
CA ALA A 191 10.23 -26.85 5.76
C ALA A 191 10.18 -25.65 4.79
N ALA A 192 9.08 -24.90 4.81
CA ALA A 192 8.90 -23.75 3.94
C ALA A 192 9.89 -22.62 4.28
N PRO A 193 10.59 -22.02 3.28
CA PRO A 193 11.60 -21.02 3.55
C PRO A 193 11.01 -19.71 4.09
N VAL A 194 11.66 -19.16 5.11
CA VAL A 194 11.37 -17.83 5.68
C VAL A 194 12.47 -16.87 5.22
N ILE A 195 12.06 -15.85 4.47
CA ILE A 195 12.93 -14.94 3.71
C ILE A 195 12.76 -13.53 4.28
N LEU A 196 13.74 -13.03 5.04
CA LEU A 196 13.68 -11.72 5.68
C LEU A 196 14.42 -10.65 4.86
N LEU A 197 13.76 -9.53 4.61
CA LEU A 197 14.28 -8.41 3.84
C LEU A 197 14.68 -7.25 4.76
N CYS A 198 15.97 -6.95 4.87
CA CYS A 198 16.48 -5.89 5.74
C CYS A 198 17.32 -4.84 4.97
N GLY A 199 17.51 -3.66 5.58
CA GLY A 199 18.23 -2.54 4.97
C GLY A 199 17.53 -1.19 5.10
N GLY A 200 18.24 -0.13 4.72
CA GLY A 200 17.86 1.27 4.98
C GLY A 200 16.56 1.74 4.32
N LYS A 201 16.09 2.93 4.73
CA LYS A 201 14.97 3.63 4.06
C LYS A 201 15.30 3.85 2.58
N ASN A 202 14.35 3.55 1.70
CA ASN A 202 14.51 3.63 0.25
C ASN A 202 15.65 2.75 -0.32
N ALA A 203 15.97 1.62 0.32
CA ALA A 203 16.89 0.62 -0.23
C ALA A 203 16.26 -0.29 -1.30
N GLY A 204 14.92 -0.35 -1.37
CA GLY A 204 14.17 -1.16 -2.34
C GLY A 204 13.39 -2.35 -1.77
N LYS A 205 13.34 -2.51 -0.44
CA LYS A 205 12.76 -3.70 0.23
C LYS A 205 11.35 -4.07 -0.23
N SER A 206 10.39 -3.15 -0.15
CA SER A 206 9.00 -3.37 -0.61
C SER A 206 8.87 -3.56 -2.14
N THR A 207 9.90 -3.23 -2.93
CA THR A 207 9.95 -3.58 -4.36
C THR A 207 10.43 -5.01 -4.54
N LEU A 208 11.47 -5.42 -3.80
CA LEU A 208 11.96 -6.79 -3.79
C LEU A 208 10.92 -7.75 -3.19
N ALA A 209 10.16 -7.34 -2.17
CA ALA A 209 9.06 -8.10 -1.59
C ALA A 209 8.01 -8.44 -2.66
N ARG A 210 7.47 -7.44 -3.38
CA ARG A 210 6.52 -7.67 -4.49
C ARG A 210 7.10 -8.53 -5.60
N PHE A 211 8.38 -8.36 -5.93
CA PHE A 211 9.05 -9.19 -6.94
C PHE A 211 9.15 -10.65 -6.49
N LEU A 212 9.61 -10.90 -5.27
CA LEU A 212 9.66 -12.22 -4.63
C LEU A 212 8.28 -12.88 -4.54
N ILE A 213 7.25 -12.14 -4.11
CA ILE A 213 5.86 -12.62 -4.08
C ILE A 213 5.48 -13.17 -5.46
N ASN A 214 5.69 -12.38 -6.53
CA ASN A 214 5.29 -12.79 -7.88
C ASN A 214 6.11 -13.98 -8.41
N LEU A 215 7.40 -14.08 -8.08
CA LEU A 215 8.23 -15.24 -8.41
C LEU A 215 7.74 -16.50 -7.68
N ILE A 216 7.60 -16.44 -6.36
CA ILE A 216 7.19 -17.59 -5.53
C ILE A 216 5.79 -18.06 -5.91
N LEU A 217 4.85 -17.14 -6.14
CA LEU A 217 3.51 -17.47 -6.67
C LEU A 217 3.56 -18.21 -8.03
N SER A 218 4.56 -17.94 -8.87
CA SER A 218 4.72 -18.63 -10.15
C SER A 218 5.24 -20.06 -10.00
N SER A 219 5.91 -20.37 -8.88
CA SER A 219 6.44 -21.70 -8.56
C SER A 219 5.46 -22.55 -7.72
N CYS A 220 4.79 -21.95 -6.73
CA CYS A 220 3.98 -22.69 -5.74
C CYS A 220 2.55 -22.19 -5.53
N GLY A 221 2.13 -21.11 -6.21
CA GLY A 221 0.75 -20.60 -6.16
C GLY A 221 0.34 -19.86 -4.87
N GLU A 222 1.11 -19.98 -3.79
CA GLU A 222 0.85 -19.32 -2.51
C GLU A 222 2.12 -18.88 -1.77
N VAL A 223 2.02 -17.77 -1.04
CA VAL A 223 3.11 -17.21 -0.21
C VAL A 223 2.53 -16.34 0.91
N TYR A 224 3.11 -16.41 2.11
CA TYR A 224 2.79 -15.48 3.19
C TYR A 224 3.65 -14.22 3.11
N HIS A 225 3.06 -13.07 3.43
CA HIS A 225 3.78 -11.80 3.61
C HIS A 225 3.55 -11.27 5.03
N LEU A 226 4.62 -11.22 5.84
CA LEU A 226 4.65 -10.56 7.13
C LEU A 226 5.21 -9.14 6.97
N GLU A 227 4.33 -8.16 7.11
CA GLU A 227 4.66 -6.74 7.09
C GLU A 227 5.00 -6.25 8.50
N CYS A 228 6.23 -5.77 8.68
CA CYS A 228 6.73 -5.19 9.92
C CYS A 228 7.05 -3.68 9.79
N ASP A 229 7.00 -3.06 8.60
CA ASP A 229 7.09 -1.59 8.45
C ASP A 229 5.71 -0.92 8.62
N ILE A 230 5.36 -0.66 9.88
CA ILE A 230 4.14 0.09 10.27
C ILE A 230 4.00 1.49 9.60
N GLY A 231 5.07 2.05 9.02
CA GLY A 231 5.07 3.39 8.42
C GLY A 231 4.81 3.41 6.91
N GLN A 232 5.09 2.30 6.22
CA GLN A 232 4.88 2.07 4.78
C GLN A 232 4.53 0.59 4.52
N THR A 233 3.29 0.23 4.84
CA THR A 233 2.74 -1.12 4.78
C THR A 233 2.35 -1.56 3.37
N GLU A 234 2.59 -2.84 3.04
CA GLU A 234 1.95 -3.57 1.95
C GLU A 234 0.60 -4.18 2.41
N PHE A 235 -0.34 -4.40 1.48
CA PHE A 235 -1.68 -5.01 1.67
C PHE A 235 -2.66 -4.33 2.66
N THR A 236 -2.18 -3.52 3.60
CA THR A 236 -2.98 -2.86 4.64
C THR A 236 -2.70 -1.35 4.69
N PRO A 237 -3.61 -0.55 5.28
CA PRO A 237 -3.28 0.80 5.70
C PRO A 237 -2.13 0.80 6.72
N SER A 238 -1.41 1.91 6.83
CA SER A 238 -0.30 2.00 7.78
C SER A 238 -0.76 2.09 9.23
N GLY A 239 0.16 1.86 10.17
CA GLY A 239 -0.13 1.66 11.58
C GLY A 239 -0.47 0.21 11.95
N PHE A 240 -0.31 -0.74 11.04
CA PHE A 240 -0.54 -2.17 11.23
C PHE A 240 0.77 -2.97 11.10
N VAL A 241 0.87 -4.04 11.89
CA VAL A 241 1.71 -5.19 11.58
C VAL A 241 0.75 -6.29 11.10
N SER A 242 1.03 -6.96 9.98
CA SER A 242 0.09 -7.90 9.37
C SER A 242 0.77 -9.08 8.69
N LEU A 243 0.16 -10.26 8.84
CA LEU A 243 0.44 -11.47 8.09
C LEU A 243 -0.67 -11.69 7.08
N THR A 244 -0.32 -11.72 5.79
CA THR A 244 -1.27 -11.87 4.68
C THR A 244 -0.89 -13.09 3.85
N HIS A 245 -1.83 -14.03 3.68
CA HIS A 245 -1.75 -15.09 2.67
C HIS A 245 -2.00 -14.48 1.28
N VAL A 246 -1.02 -14.61 0.39
CA VAL A 246 -1.06 -14.10 -0.97
C VAL A 246 -1.13 -15.28 -1.93
N ASN A 247 -2.11 -15.23 -2.83
CA ASN A 247 -2.43 -16.27 -3.83
C ASN A 247 -2.77 -15.65 -5.19
N THR A 248 -2.40 -14.38 -5.39
CA THR A 248 -2.66 -13.57 -6.59
C THR A 248 -1.48 -12.62 -6.82
N PRO A 249 -1.01 -12.42 -8.06
CA PRO A 249 0.11 -11.51 -8.34
C PRO A 249 -0.09 -10.10 -7.78
N THR A 250 0.92 -9.61 -7.07
CA THR A 250 0.93 -8.27 -6.46
C THR A 250 1.59 -7.28 -7.42
N VAL A 251 0.76 -6.56 -8.17
CA VAL A 251 1.18 -5.61 -9.20
C VAL A 251 0.66 -4.21 -8.85
N GLY A 252 1.51 -3.20 -9.08
CA GLY A 252 1.23 -1.79 -8.76
C GLY A 252 1.79 -1.33 -7.40
N PRO A 253 1.44 -0.12 -6.95
CA PRO A 253 1.75 0.42 -5.63
C PRO A 253 0.80 -0.10 -4.53
N PRO A 254 1.13 0.01 -3.22
CA PRO A 254 0.40 -0.65 -2.12
C PRO A 254 -1.12 -0.45 -2.10
N PHE A 255 -1.60 0.70 -2.56
CA PHE A 255 -3.01 1.05 -2.57
C PHE A 255 -3.83 0.31 -3.65
N THR A 256 -3.21 -0.36 -4.63
CA THR A 256 -3.95 -1.07 -5.70
C THR A 256 -4.37 -2.49 -5.34
N HIS A 257 -3.91 -3.03 -4.21
CA HIS A 257 -4.14 -4.41 -3.78
C HIS A 257 -4.26 -4.52 -2.24
N GLN A 258 -5.04 -3.62 -1.63
CA GLN A 258 -5.41 -3.73 -0.22
C GLN A 258 -6.26 -5.00 -0.01
N LYS A 259 -5.94 -5.81 1.01
CA LYS A 259 -6.57 -7.11 1.31
C LYS A 259 -6.78 -7.27 2.82
N THR A 260 -7.78 -8.05 3.21
CA THR A 260 -7.89 -8.53 4.59
C THR A 260 -6.73 -9.50 4.91
N PRO A 261 -5.88 -9.21 5.91
CA PRO A 261 -4.84 -10.14 6.36
C PRO A 261 -5.43 -11.26 7.24
N ASP A 262 -4.79 -12.43 7.23
CA ASP A 262 -5.12 -13.59 8.07
C ASP A 262 -5.00 -13.25 9.56
N ARG A 263 -3.95 -12.50 9.92
CA ARG A 263 -3.71 -12.01 11.28
C ARG A 263 -3.08 -10.62 11.21
N CYS A 264 -3.57 -9.68 11.99
CA CYS A 264 -2.95 -8.37 12.11
C CYS A 264 -3.27 -7.71 13.44
N CYS A 265 -2.41 -6.79 13.87
CA CYS A 265 -2.62 -6.01 15.08
C CYS A 265 -2.35 -4.54 14.78
N TYR A 266 -3.25 -3.67 15.24
CA TYR A 266 -3.13 -2.24 15.05
C TYR A 266 -2.15 -1.66 16.06
N TYR A 267 -0.97 -1.30 15.59
CA TYR A 267 0.02 -0.59 16.40
C TYR A 267 -0.45 0.85 16.69
N GLY A 268 -1.09 1.53 15.72
CA GLY A 268 -1.73 2.84 15.94
C GLY A 268 -0.83 4.05 15.79
N HIS A 269 0.47 3.86 15.52
CA HIS A 269 1.43 4.92 15.22
C HIS A 269 2.28 4.57 13.99
N LEU A 270 3.01 5.54 13.44
CA LEU A 270 3.84 5.39 12.22
C LEU A 270 5.32 5.14 12.51
N SER A 271 5.68 5.00 13.79
CA SER A 271 7.04 4.84 14.30
C SER A 271 6.98 3.98 15.57
N PRO A 272 7.86 2.97 15.73
CA PRO A 272 7.89 2.13 16.93
C PRO A 272 8.48 2.87 18.14
N GLY A 273 9.07 4.05 17.94
CA GLY A 273 9.97 4.66 18.93
C GLY A 273 9.32 5.15 20.23
N ASP A 274 7.99 5.23 20.28
CA ASP A 274 7.25 5.61 21.49
C ASP A 274 6.91 4.40 22.38
N ASP A 275 6.89 3.17 21.82
CA ASP A 275 6.61 1.92 22.54
C ASP A 275 7.25 0.70 21.81
N PRO A 276 8.59 0.59 21.83
CA PRO A 276 9.33 -0.49 21.17
C PRO A 276 8.98 -1.89 21.72
N ASP A 277 8.76 -2.02 23.03
CA ASP A 277 8.32 -3.26 23.68
C ASP A 277 6.97 -3.75 23.14
N ARG A 278 6.02 -2.85 22.90
CA ARG A 278 4.76 -3.19 22.24
C ARG A 278 4.96 -3.50 20.77
N TYR A 279 5.87 -2.85 20.05
CA TYR A 279 6.19 -3.22 18.68
C TYR A 279 6.67 -4.68 18.60
N VAL A 280 7.61 -5.11 19.44
CA VAL A 280 8.09 -6.51 19.46
C VAL A 280 6.96 -7.48 19.81
N ARG A 281 6.15 -7.18 20.83
CA ARG A 281 4.96 -7.98 21.18
C ARG A 281 3.93 -8.05 20.04
N THR A 282 3.78 -6.98 19.27
CA THR A 282 2.92 -6.92 18.08
C THR A 282 3.43 -7.85 16.98
N VAL A 283 4.74 -7.80 16.67
CA VAL A 283 5.37 -8.69 15.69
C VAL A 283 5.24 -10.16 16.11
N ARG A 284 5.56 -10.49 17.37
CA ARG A 284 5.38 -11.84 17.93
C ARG A 284 3.93 -12.33 17.79
N TYR A 285 2.95 -11.50 18.18
CA TYR A 285 1.53 -11.85 18.08
C TYR A 285 1.09 -12.11 16.64
N VAL A 286 1.55 -11.32 15.68
CA VAL A 286 1.16 -11.50 14.27
C VAL A 286 1.87 -12.70 13.64
N HIS A 287 3.15 -12.91 13.97
CA HIS A 287 3.93 -14.07 13.51
C HIS A 287 3.33 -15.41 13.97
N GLN A 288 2.73 -15.49 15.16
CA GLN A 288 1.97 -16.66 15.63
C GLN A 288 0.77 -17.05 14.73
N GLY A 289 0.42 -16.27 13.71
CA GLY A 289 -0.54 -16.66 12.67
C GLY A 289 0.05 -17.50 11.54
N TYR A 290 1.38 -17.54 11.41
CA TYR A 290 2.10 -18.27 10.38
C TYR A 290 2.14 -19.76 10.73
N ARG A 291 1.84 -20.61 9.75
CA ARG A 291 1.65 -22.05 9.93
C ARG A 291 2.86 -22.88 9.50
N GLY A 292 3.79 -22.30 8.73
CA GLY A 292 4.93 -23.04 8.15
C GLY A 292 4.58 -23.94 6.97
N ASP A 293 3.37 -23.82 6.40
CA ASP A 293 2.84 -24.62 5.29
C ASP A 293 3.14 -24.05 3.89
N ALA A 294 3.45 -22.75 3.80
CA ALA A 294 3.85 -22.07 2.56
C ALA A 294 5.00 -21.08 2.82
N PRO A 295 5.83 -20.70 1.83
CA PRO A 295 6.95 -19.77 2.02
C PRO A 295 6.53 -18.44 2.65
N LEU A 296 7.41 -17.82 3.43
CA LEU A 296 7.15 -16.55 4.12
C LEU A 296 8.15 -15.47 3.73
N ILE A 297 7.65 -14.31 3.28
CA ILE A 297 8.45 -13.10 3.07
C ILE A 297 8.21 -12.16 4.26
N VAL A 298 9.29 -11.73 4.93
CA VAL A 298 9.24 -10.78 6.06
C VAL A 298 9.84 -9.44 5.63
N ASN A 299 9.02 -8.41 5.48
CA ASN A 299 9.47 -7.05 5.16
C ASN A 299 9.71 -6.24 6.44
N THR A 300 10.93 -5.77 6.69
CA THR A 300 11.26 -5.02 7.92
C THR A 300 11.20 -3.50 7.73
N MET A 301 11.11 -2.77 8.84
CA MET A 301 11.26 -1.31 8.81
C MET A 301 12.62 -0.86 8.26
N GLY A 302 12.68 0.36 7.72
CA GLY A 302 13.93 0.97 7.23
C GLY A 302 14.90 1.53 8.28
N TRP A 303 14.78 1.18 9.57
CA TRP A 303 15.64 1.70 10.63
C TRP A 303 16.81 0.72 10.87
N THR A 304 18.04 1.21 10.76
CA THR A 304 19.26 0.38 10.64
C THR A 304 20.28 0.61 11.76
N GLN A 305 19.96 1.48 12.73
CA GLN A 305 20.87 1.95 13.77
C GLN A 305 20.11 2.18 15.08
N GLY A 306 20.83 2.11 16.21
CA GLY A 306 20.27 2.29 17.55
C GLY A 306 19.11 1.34 17.83
N MET A 307 18.04 1.84 18.44
CA MET A 307 16.80 1.08 18.69
C MET A 307 16.28 0.31 17.46
N GLY A 308 16.39 0.87 16.25
CA GLY A 308 15.93 0.17 15.04
C GLY A 308 16.74 -1.09 14.70
N LEU A 309 18.04 -1.10 15.02
CA LEU A 309 18.89 -2.28 14.88
C LEU A 309 18.51 -3.36 15.90
N HIS A 310 18.22 -2.96 17.15
CA HIS A 310 17.75 -3.86 18.19
C HIS A 310 16.41 -4.51 17.82
N LEU A 311 15.42 -3.71 17.38
CA LEU A 311 14.14 -4.23 16.90
C LEU A 311 14.26 -5.14 15.67
N LEU A 312 15.25 -4.90 14.79
CA LEU A 312 15.58 -5.82 13.69
C LEU A 312 16.14 -7.15 14.23
N MET A 313 17.00 -7.13 15.25
CA MET A 313 17.49 -8.36 15.88
C MET A 313 16.37 -9.13 16.58
N ASP A 314 15.46 -8.47 17.32
CA ASP A 314 14.28 -9.17 17.86
C ASP A 314 13.45 -9.80 16.73
N THR A 315 13.23 -9.07 15.62
CA THR A 315 12.46 -9.59 14.47
C THR A 315 13.14 -10.82 13.85
N ILE A 316 14.47 -10.80 13.69
CA ILE A 316 15.24 -11.94 13.17
C ILE A 316 15.13 -13.16 14.10
N HIS A 317 15.26 -12.96 15.42
CA HIS A 317 15.10 -14.06 16.38
C HIS A 317 13.65 -14.56 16.44
N LEU A 318 12.65 -13.68 16.37
CA LEU A 318 11.23 -14.07 16.42
C LEU A 318 10.75 -14.89 15.22
N VAL A 319 11.32 -14.69 14.02
CA VAL A 319 10.85 -15.35 12.79
C VAL A 319 11.77 -16.47 12.29
N HIS A 320 12.92 -16.69 12.94
CA HIS A 320 13.93 -17.69 12.57
C HIS A 320 14.13 -17.84 11.04
N PRO A 321 14.56 -16.77 10.33
CA PRO A 321 14.65 -16.78 8.88
C PRO A 321 15.62 -17.87 8.38
N SER A 322 15.27 -18.54 7.29
CA SER A 322 16.21 -19.39 6.55
C SER A 322 17.15 -18.56 5.68
N HIS A 323 16.69 -17.41 5.17
CA HIS A 323 17.48 -16.49 4.37
C HIS A 323 17.29 -15.05 4.85
N ILE A 324 18.38 -14.26 4.90
CA ILE A 324 18.32 -12.80 5.09
C ILE A 324 18.90 -12.12 3.86
N LEU A 325 18.06 -11.35 3.17
CA LEU A 325 18.42 -10.54 2.01
C LEU A 325 18.67 -9.10 2.51
N GLN A 326 19.94 -8.73 2.61
CA GLN A 326 20.38 -7.42 3.07
C GLN A 326 20.58 -6.47 1.88
N LEU A 327 19.71 -5.48 1.75
CA LEU A 327 19.79 -4.46 0.71
C LEU A 327 20.68 -3.28 1.17
N LYS A 328 21.79 -3.07 0.46
CA LYS A 328 22.72 -1.97 0.73
C LYS A 328 22.34 -0.71 -0.07
N GLY A 329 22.27 0.43 0.61
CA GLY A 329 21.93 1.71 0.02
C GLY A 329 23.13 2.47 -0.57
N ARG A 330 22.90 3.73 -0.96
CA ARG A 330 23.93 4.65 -1.49
C ARG A 330 24.67 5.45 -0.40
N LYS A 331 24.30 5.33 0.88
CA LYS A 331 24.76 6.23 1.96
C LYS A 331 25.33 5.43 3.14
N SER A 332 26.62 5.10 3.02
CA SER A 332 27.38 4.27 3.96
C SER A 332 27.23 4.65 5.44
N ALA A 333 27.03 5.94 5.76
CA ALA A 333 26.88 6.41 7.15
C ALA A 333 25.53 6.07 7.82
N GLN A 334 24.52 5.64 7.06
CA GLN A 334 23.19 5.23 7.55
C GLN A 334 22.79 3.82 7.13
N ASP A 335 23.66 3.11 6.41
CA ASP A 335 23.41 1.72 6.01
C ASP A 335 23.49 0.79 7.22
N LEU A 336 22.78 -0.34 7.14
CA LEU A 336 22.90 -1.44 8.10
C LEU A 336 24.33 -1.99 8.02
N PRO A 337 25.02 -2.26 9.15
CA PRO A 337 26.27 -3.00 9.15
C PRO A 337 26.11 -4.31 8.36
N GLN A 338 27.14 -4.75 7.64
CA GLN A 338 27.08 -6.04 6.95
C GLN A 338 26.87 -7.13 8.02
N LEU A 339 25.74 -7.82 7.94
CA LEU A 339 25.44 -8.90 8.87
C LEU A 339 26.45 -10.03 8.70
N SER A 340 26.67 -10.80 9.75
CA SER A 340 27.47 -12.02 9.74
C SER A 340 26.90 -12.98 10.79
N PRO A 341 27.20 -14.29 10.75
CA PRO A 341 26.74 -15.21 11.80
C PRO A 341 27.19 -14.75 13.19
N GLU A 342 28.44 -14.31 13.32
CA GLU A 342 28.98 -13.72 14.55
C GLU A 342 28.19 -12.47 14.99
N PHE A 343 27.86 -11.56 14.07
CA PHE A 343 27.06 -10.37 14.37
C PHE A 343 25.65 -10.75 14.86
N LEU A 344 24.98 -11.72 14.23
CA LEU A 344 23.65 -12.18 14.63
C LEU A 344 23.66 -12.83 16.03
N HIS A 345 24.75 -13.51 16.41
CA HIS A 345 24.88 -14.16 17.73
C HIS A 345 25.38 -13.21 18.84
N THR A 346 25.92 -12.04 18.49
CA THR A 346 26.53 -11.09 19.45
C THR A 346 25.78 -9.77 19.57
N GLN A 347 24.97 -9.38 18.59
CA GLN A 347 24.18 -8.15 18.62
C GLN A 347 22.86 -8.38 19.37
N PRO A 348 22.62 -7.71 20.52
CA PRO A 348 21.39 -7.91 21.29
C PRO A 348 20.17 -7.30 20.59
N GLY A 349 19.00 -7.87 20.88
CA GLY A 349 17.71 -7.26 20.58
C GLY A 349 17.36 -6.12 21.54
N TRP A 350 16.11 -5.67 21.46
CA TRP A 350 15.50 -4.74 22.41
C TRP A 350 14.94 -5.50 23.62
N THR A 351 14.20 -6.58 23.34
CA THR A 351 13.67 -7.50 24.37
C THR A 351 14.53 -8.76 24.50
N TYR A 352 15.14 -9.20 23.40
CA TYR A 352 16.01 -10.38 23.37
C TYR A 352 17.40 -10.02 23.90
N ALA A 353 17.71 -10.49 25.12
CA ALA A 353 19.01 -10.33 25.74
C ALA A 353 20.01 -11.39 25.23
N ASN A 354 21.28 -11.00 25.08
CA ASN A 354 22.34 -11.92 24.60
C ASN A 354 22.52 -13.14 25.52
N ILE A 355 22.42 -14.34 24.94
CA ILE A 355 22.55 -15.67 25.61
C ILE A 355 23.88 -15.88 26.36
N GLN A 356 24.89 -15.02 26.17
CA GLN A 356 26.17 -15.10 26.88
C GLN A 356 26.17 -14.49 28.29
N GLY A 357 25.09 -13.81 28.71
CA GLY A 357 25.01 -13.10 30.00
C GLY A 357 24.55 -13.95 31.20
N GLU A 358 23.34 -14.51 31.15
CA GLU A 358 22.69 -15.14 32.31
C GLU A 358 22.04 -16.48 31.96
N LYS A 359 22.79 -17.58 32.12
CA LYS A 359 22.21 -18.94 32.14
C LYS A 359 21.56 -19.23 33.50
N ASN A 360 20.39 -18.65 33.76
CA ASN A 360 19.47 -19.22 34.74
C ASN A 360 18.86 -20.50 34.16
N LYS A 361 18.93 -21.59 34.92
CA LYS A 361 18.87 -22.98 34.40
C LYS A 361 17.46 -23.59 34.29
N ASN A 362 16.40 -22.79 34.37
CA ASN A 362 15.08 -23.30 34.77
C ASN A 362 13.92 -23.07 33.77
N ASP A 363 14.15 -22.39 32.64
CA ASP A 363 13.10 -22.16 31.65
C ASP A 363 13.38 -23.01 30.39
N ASP A 364 12.53 -24.03 30.17
CA ASP A 364 12.53 -24.92 29.00
C ASP A 364 11.93 -24.22 27.75
N ASP A 365 12.30 -22.96 27.51
CA ASP A 365 11.79 -22.17 26.37
C ASP A 365 12.60 -22.44 25.07
N ASP A 366 11.83 -22.64 23.99
CA ASP A 366 12.29 -22.93 22.61
C ASP A 366 13.11 -21.78 21.99
N ASP A 367 13.05 -20.58 22.59
CA ASP A 367 13.72 -19.32 22.21
C ASP A 367 15.27 -19.37 22.24
N THR A 368 15.89 -20.53 22.45
CA THR A 368 17.35 -20.71 22.62
C THR A 368 18.09 -21.25 21.39
N VAL A 369 17.39 -21.53 20.29
CA VAL A 369 18.02 -22.02 19.04
C VAL A 369 18.75 -20.88 18.31
N PRO A 370 20.08 -20.98 18.08
CA PRO A 370 20.81 -19.91 17.38
C PRO A 370 20.34 -19.76 15.92
N VAL A 371 19.99 -18.53 15.54
CA VAL A 371 19.62 -18.22 14.15
C VAL A 371 20.86 -18.34 13.27
N ASN A 372 20.79 -19.19 12.25
CA ASN A 372 21.87 -19.43 11.28
C ASN A 372 21.31 -19.34 9.85
N PRO A 373 20.97 -18.14 9.37
CA PRO A 373 20.37 -17.94 8.06
C PRO A 373 21.45 -17.90 6.97
N GLU A 374 21.07 -18.22 5.74
CA GLU A 374 21.85 -17.85 4.56
C GLU A 374 21.84 -16.32 4.38
N LEU A 375 23.02 -15.72 4.27
CA LEU A 375 23.20 -14.27 4.22
C LEU A 375 23.48 -13.79 2.80
N VAL A 376 22.51 -13.07 2.23
CA VAL A 376 22.49 -12.64 0.84
C VAL A 376 22.62 -11.12 0.76
N TYR A 377 23.67 -10.60 0.13
CA TYR A 377 23.94 -9.16 0.07
C TYR A 377 23.59 -8.57 -1.30
N LEU A 378 22.60 -7.68 -1.32
CA LEU A 378 22.08 -7.08 -2.54
C LEU A 378 22.50 -5.62 -2.65
N GLN A 379 23.37 -5.32 -3.63
CA GLN A 379 23.76 -3.95 -3.95
C GLN A 379 22.84 -3.39 -5.05
N VAL A 380 21.95 -2.46 -4.66
CA VAL A 380 20.99 -1.84 -5.59
C VAL A 380 21.64 -0.61 -6.26
N GLY A 381 21.57 -0.57 -7.60
CA GLY A 381 22.37 0.32 -8.46
C GLY A 381 22.36 1.83 -8.15
N ASN A 382 23.49 2.47 -8.47
CA ASN A 382 23.74 3.89 -8.19
C ASN A 382 22.98 4.87 -9.10
N ASP A 383 22.36 4.40 -10.18
CA ASP A 383 22.06 5.27 -11.33
C ASP A 383 20.58 5.59 -11.53
N MET A 384 19.67 4.89 -10.85
CA MET A 384 18.23 5.17 -10.93
C MET A 384 17.83 6.51 -10.27
N PRO A 385 17.11 7.42 -10.96
CA PRO A 385 16.54 8.62 -10.35
C PRO A 385 15.47 8.29 -9.31
N ARG A 386 15.60 8.82 -8.09
CA ARG A 386 14.64 8.61 -7.00
C ARG A 386 13.44 9.57 -7.08
N HIS A 387 12.86 9.72 -8.26
CA HIS A 387 11.60 10.46 -8.42
C HIS A 387 10.42 9.57 -7.99
N THR A 388 10.28 9.38 -6.67
CA THR A 388 9.00 8.92 -6.11
C THR A 388 7.98 10.02 -6.38
N TRP A 389 7.08 9.82 -7.34
CA TRP A 389 6.03 10.79 -7.71
C TRP A 389 5.15 11.20 -6.52
N PHE A 390 5.10 10.36 -5.49
CA PHE A 390 4.36 10.55 -4.25
C PHE A 390 5.27 10.36 -3.03
N THR A 391 5.05 11.17 -2.01
CA THR A 391 5.66 11.03 -0.69
C THR A 391 5.08 9.83 0.06
N ALA A 392 5.77 9.40 1.12
CA ALA A 392 5.27 8.37 2.02
C ALA A 392 3.87 8.70 2.59
N SER A 393 3.57 9.98 2.83
CA SER A 393 2.25 10.38 3.37
C SER A 393 1.12 10.31 2.35
N GLU A 394 1.43 10.53 1.08
CA GLU A 394 0.46 10.39 -0.01
C GLU A 394 0.15 8.92 -0.28
N PHE A 395 1.16 8.02 -0.28
CA PHE A 395 0.92 6.58 -0.34
C PHE A 395 0.03 6.08 0.79
N ARG A 396 0.26 6.53 2.04
CA ARG A 396 -0.63 6.21 3.18
C ARG A 396 -2.06 6.70 2.97
N SER A 397 -2.22 7.92 2.46
CA SER A 397 -3.53 8.50 2.18
C SER A 397 -4.27 7.69 1.11
N MET A 398 -3.58 7.29 0.04
CA MET A 398 -4.14 6.47 -1.03
C MET A 398 -4.49 5.04 -0.56
N ALA A 399 -3.65 4.39 0.27
CA ALA A 399 -3.93 3.06 0.82
C ALA A 399 -5.16 3.06 1.75
N LEU A 400 -5.28 4.10 2.59
CA LEU A 400 -6.46 4.32 3.42
C LEU A 400 -7.71 4.60 2.57
N MET A 401 -7.61 5.42 1.51
CA MET A 401 -8.70 5.61 0.55
C MET A 401 -9.12 4.32 -0.15
N ALA A 402 -8.16 3.51 -0.62
CA ALA A 402 -8.44 2.23 -1.26
C ALA A 402 -9.17 1.26 -0.30
N THR A 403 -8.76 1.21 0.96
CA THR A 403 -9.45 0.40 1.99
C THR A 403 -10.86 0.90 2.28
N LEU A 404 -11.07 2.23 2.31
CA LEU A 404 -12.40 2.83 2.44
C LEU A 404 -13.26 2.70 1.17
N ARG A 405 -12.79 2.06 0.09
CA ARG A 405 -13.55 1.97 -1.16
C ARG A 405 -14.87 1.23 -1.03
N SER A 406 -14.97 0.15 -0.25
CA SER A 406 -16.22 -0.64 -0.17
C SER A 406 -17.39 0.13 0.46
N LEU A 407 -17.12 1.26 1.12
CA LEU A 407 -18.16 2.18 1.58
C LEU A 407 -18.82 2.99 0.46
N GLN A 408 -18.17 3.15 -0.69
CA GLN A 408 -18.66 3.94 -1.81
C GLN A 408 -19.58 3.10 -2.72
N PRO A 409 -20.64 3.68 -3.31
CA PRO A 409 -21.50 2.97 -4.24
C PRO A 409 -20.73 2.52 -5.49
N ASP A 410 -21.25 1.55 -6.25
CA ASP A 410 -20.60 1.07 -7.49
C ASP A 410 -20.40 2.16 -8.55
N ARG A 411 -21.24 3.22 -8.51
CA ARG A 411 -21.20 4.33 -9.46
C ARG A 411 -21.11 5.66 -8.73
N GLY A 412 -20.08 6.43 -9.09
CA GLY A 412 -19.80 7.74 -8.51
C GLY A 412 -19.11 7.66 -7.15
N VAL A 413 -18.87 8.84 -6.56
CA VAL A 413 -18.25 9.00 -5.25
C VAL A 413 -19.14 9.92 -4.42
N LEU A 414 -19.49 9.47 -3.23
CA LEU A 414 -20.23 10.22 -2.22
C LEU A 414 -19.26 10.77 -1.16
N PRO A 415 -19.54 11.96 -0.60
CA PRO A 415 -18.80 12.44 0.55
C PRO A 415 -19.06 11.56 1.79
N LEU A 416 -18.10 11.47 2.72
CA LEU A 416 -18.17 10.59 3.90
C LEU A 416 -19.40 10.92 4.77
N ASN A 417 -19.84 12.17 4.79
CA ASN A 417 -21.02 12.61 5.53
C ASN A 417 -22.36 12.26 4.84
N ALA A 418 -22.37 11.82 3.58
CA ALA A 418 -23.56 11.30 2.90
C ALA A 418 -23.71 9.78 3.06
N LEU A 419 -22.65 9.08 3.49
CA LEU A 419 -22.68 7.64 3.73
C LEU A 419 -23.47 7.30 5.00
N THR A 420 -24.28 6.25 4.95
CA THR A 420 -25.06 5.76 6.09
C THR A 420 -24.14 5.10 7.12
N PRO A 421 -24.06 5.62 8.37
CA PRO A 421 -23.26 5.01 9.41
C PRO A 421 -23.98 3.82 10.06
N ARG A 422 -23.20 2.87 10.56
CA ARG A 422 -23.66 1.88 11.54
C ARG A 422 -23.85 2.58 12.89
N VAL A 423 -24.86 2.16 13.64
CA VAL A 423 -25.15 2.66 14.98
C VAL A 423 -24.64 1.66 15.99
N VAL A 424 -23.65 2.05 16.81
CA VAL A 424 -23.03 1.18 17.82
C VAL A 424 -23.27 1.76 19.21
N PRO A 425 -24.00 1.08 20.12
CA PRO A 425 -24.14 1.51 21.50
C PRO A 425 -22.78 1.58 22.21
N TRP A 426 -22.57 2.58 23.06
CA TRP A 426 -21.32 2.72 23.80
C TRP A 426 -20.96 1.47 24.63
N SER A 427 -21.94 0.85 25.29
CA SER A 427 -21.76 -0.36 26.09
C SER A 427 -21.30 -1.60 25.30
N ALA A 428 -21.50 -1.61 23.97
CA ALA A 428 -21.10 -2.71 23.10
C ALA A 428 -19.57 -2.83 22.96
N VAL A 429 -18.82 -1.72 23.13
CA VAL A 429 -17.38 -1.66 22.85
C VAL A 429 -16.56 -1.07 24.00
N ALA A 430 -15.30 -1.49 24.08
CA ALA A 430 -14.26 -0.74 24.76
C ALA A 430 -13.61 0.27 23.81
N VAL A 431 -12.98 1.31 24.35
CA VAL A 431 -12.31 2.38 23.61
C VAL A 431 -10.97 2.74 24.23
N HIS A 432 -10.00 3.13 23.40
CA HIS A 432 -8.70 3.60 23.84
C HIS A 432 -8.03 4.49 22.79
N ALA A 433 -7.10 5.35 23.22
CA ALA A 433 -6.26 6.18 22.35
C ALA A 433 -4.81 5.69 22.44
N CYS A 434 -4.32 5.05 21.37
CA CYS A 434 -2.99 4.46 21.31
C CYS A 434 -1.90 5.53 21.38
N ASN A 435 -0.79 5.22 22.07
CA ASN A 435 0.42 6.04 22.08
C ASN A 435 0.21 7.50 22.55
N ALA A 436 -0.83 7.77 23.35
CA ALA A 436 -1.14 9.09 23.87
C ALA A 436 -1.79 9.00 25.27
N ASP A 437 -1.29 9.80 26.22
CA ASP A 437 -1.86 9.91 27.57
C ASP A 437 -3.13 10.78 27.52
N VAL A 438 -4.29 10.12 27.41
CA VAL A 438 -5.60 10.78 27.31
C VAL A 438 -6.40 10.55 28.60
N PRO A 439 -6.72 11.60 29.38
CA PRO A 439 -7.60 11.46 30.54
C PRO A 439 -8.94 10.81 30.14
N PRO A 440 -9.49 9.84 30.90
CA PRO A 440 -10.72 9.14 30.52
C PRO A 440 -11.93 10.05 30.27
N THR A 441 -11.96 11.25 30.88
CA THR A 441 -12.99 12.28 30.64
C THR A 441 -12.89 12.95 29.28
N GLN A 442 -11.76 12.81 28.57
CA GLN A 442 -11.49 13.45 27.28
C GLN A 442 -11.58 12.48 26.09
N ILE A 443 -11.69 11.16 26.34
CA ILE A 443 -11.62 10.14 25.29
C ILE A 443 -12.65 10.34 24.15
N MET A 444 -13.86 10.81 24.47
CA MET A 444 -14.90 11.08 23.48
C MET A 444 -14.54 12.21 22.51
N TYR A 445 -13.79 13.22 22.96
CA TYR A 445 -13.32 14.29 22.08
C TYR A 445 -12.24 13.80 21.11
N VAL A 446 -11.38 12.88 21.55
CA VAL A 446 -10.35 12.24 20.71
C VAL A 446 -10.97 11.30 19.68
N LEU A 447 -12.03 10.57 20.05
CA LEU A 447 -12.75 9.65 19.16
C LEU A 447 -13.63 10.34 18.12
N ASN A 448 -14.10 11.57 18.35
CA ASN A 448 -15.03 12.22 17.44
C ASN A 448 -14.34 12.63 16.13
N ALA A 449 -14.91 12.23 14.98
CA ALA A 449 -14.33 12.43 13.65
C ALA A 449 -12.95 11.76 13.43
N SER A 450 -12.59 10.75 14.25
CA SER A 450 -11.32 10.04 14.15
C SER A 450 -11.36 8.80 13.26
N LEU A 451 -10.16 8.36 12.84
CA LEU A 451 -9.94 7.02 12.31
C LEU A 451 -9.67 6.07 13.48
N VAL A 452 -10.39 4.95 13.50
CA VAL A 452 -10.22 3.89 14.51
C VAL A 452 -9.95 2.54 13.85
N ALA A 453 -9.15 1.70 14.50
CA ALA A 453 -9.15 0.28 14.21
C ALA A 453 -10.30 -0.40 14.99
N LEU A 454 -10.96 -1.35 14.32
CA LEU A 454 -11.97 -2.22 14.91
C LEU A 454 -11.26 -3.50 15.32
N CYS A 455 -11.25 -3.81 16.62
CA CYS A 455 -10.46 -4.90 17.19
C CYS A 455 -11.31 -5.90 18.00
N GLN A 456 -10.77 -7.11 18.13
CA GLN A 456 -11.31 -8.22 18.93
C GLN A 456 -10.35 -8.55 20.08
N ALA A 457 -10.70 -8.16 21.30
CA ALA A 457 -10.01 -8.53 22.54
C ALA A 457 -10.75 -9.64 23.30
N ASP A 458 -10.17 -10.16 24.38
CA ASP A 458 -10.77 -11.22 25.21
C ASP A 458 -12.01 -10.71 25.98
N ASP A 459 -13.15 -11.36 25.77
CA ASP A 459 -14.42 -10.99 26.41
C ASP A 459 -14.41 -11.16 27.95
N ASN A 460 -13.58 -12.05 28.51
CA ASN A 460 -13.44 -12.23 29.96
C ASN A 460 -12.76 -11.02 30.59
N GLU A 461 -11.73 -10.48 29.93
CA GLU A 461 -11.03 -9.27 30.37
C GLU A 461 -11.95 -8.05 30.26
N LEU A 462 -12.58 -7.86 29.10
CA LEU A 462 -13.56 -6.79 28.89
C LEU A 462 -14.72 -6.86 29.90
N SER A 463 -15.22 -8.05 30.21
CA SER A 463 -16.31 -8.23 31.18
C SER A 463 -15.91 -7.82 32.61
N ARG A 464 -14.66 -8.05 33.02
CA ARG A 464 -14.14 -7.55 34.32
C ARG A 464 -14.01 -6.04 34.33
N LEU A 465 -13.58 -5.43 33.23
CA LEU A 465 -13.46 -3.98 33.10
C LEU A 465 -14.85 -3.30 33.04
N ARG A 466 -15.84 -3.92 32.36
CA ARG A 466 -17.25 -3.46 32.33
C ARG A 466 -17.84 -3.30 33.74
N GLN A 467 -17.51 -4.19 34.69
CA GLN A 467 -17.99 -4.09 36.08
C GLN A 467 -17.51 -2.83 36.82
N ARG A 468 -16.45 -2.17 36.32
CA ARG A 468 -15.88 -0.93 36.88
C ARG A 468 -16.22 0.31 36.04
N ALA A 469 -16.88 0.14 34.90
CA ALA A 469 -17.25 1.22 34.00
C ALA A 469 -18.55 1.92 34.44
N LEU A 470 -18.82 3.09 33.85
CA LEU A 470 -20.09 3.79 34.06
C LEU A 470 -21.25 2.99 33.43
N PRO A 471 -22.44 2.96 34.06
CA PRO A 471 -23.65 2.38 33.46
C PRO A 471 -23.91 2.97 32.07
N ASP A 472 -24.00 2.10 31.06
CA ASP A 472 -24.09 2.35 29.61
C ASP A 472 -23.01 3.26 29.00
N GLY A 473 -21.89 3.47 29.69
CA GLY A 473 -20.66 4.03 29.11
C GLY A 473 -19.87 2.98 28.32
N PRO A 474 -18.92 3.39 27.46
CA PRO A 474 -17.94 2.45 26.93
C PRO A 474 -16.92 2.11 28.02
N VAL A 475 -16.27 0.97 27.91
CA VAL A 475 -15.09 0.67 28.73
C VAL A 475 -13.91 1.48 28.20
N VAL A 476 -13.29 2.33 29.01
CA VAL A 476 -12.02 2.98 28.64
C VAL A 476 -10.88 2.10 29.09
N LEU A 477 -10.08 1.58 28.14
CA LEU A 477 -8.91 0.76 28.47
C LEU A 477 -7.76 1.66 28.95
N GLN A 478 -6.95 1.14 29.88
CA GLN A 478 -5.76 1.84 30.39
C GLN A 478 -4.58 1.71 29.42
N ASP A 479 -4.37 0.50 28.89
CA ASP A 479 -3.31 0.18 27.93
C ASP A 479 -3.88 -0.19 26.56
N THR A 480 -3.05 -0.10 25.52
CA THR A 480 -3.45 -0.56 24.17
C THR A 480 -3.26 -2.08 24.04
N PRO A 481 -4.33 -2.88 23.87
CA PRO A 481 -4.24 -4.34 23.84
C PRO A 481 -3.52 -4.86 22.58
N ILE A 482 -2.76 -5.94 22.75
CA ILE A 482 -2.25 -6.75 21.62
C ILE A 482 -3.36 -7.74 21.24
N CYS A 483 -4.02 -7.48 20.11
CA CYS A 483 -5.25 -8.18 19.75
C CYS A 483 -5.49 -8.15 18.24
N GLN A 484 -6.41 -8.99 17.74
CA GLN A 484 -6.71 -9.05 16.31
C GLN A 484 -7.44 -7.78 15.90
N ALA A 485 -6.88 -7.06 14.93
CA ALA A 485 -7.60 -6.01 14.25
C ALA A 485 -8.46 -6.62 13.12
N VAL A 486 -9.75 -6.39 13.15
CA VAL A 486 -10.70 -6.86 12.14
C VAL A 486 -10.64 -5.94 10.91
N GLY A 487 -10.41 -4.65 11.12
CA GLY A 487 -10.20 -3.66 10.07
C GLY A 487 -10.16 -2.24 10.63
N ILE A 488 -10.56 -1.27 9.81
CA ILE A 488 -10.62 0.16 10.15
C ILE A 488 -12.04 0.71 10.06
N GLY A 489 -12.26 1.90 10.62
CA GLY A 489 -13.48 2.68 10.45
C GLY A 489 -13.27 4.14 10.83
N VAL A 490 -14.24 4.98 10.47
CA VAL A 490 -14.29 6.40 10.82
C VAL A 490 -15.48 6.62 11.73
N ILE A 491 -15.24 7.16 12.93
CA ILE A 491 -16.31 7.62 13.81
C ILE A 491 -16.83 8.93 13.23
N ARG A 492 -17.88 8.85 12.41
CA ARG A 492 -18.51 10.01 11.75
C ARG A 492 -19.08 11.01 12.76
N GLY A 493 -19.51 10.53 13.92
CA GLY A 493 -20.01 11.36 15.01
C GLY A 493 -20.37 10.53 16.25
N ILE A 494 -20.55 11.22 17.37
CA ILE A 494 -20.90 10.63 18.66
C ILE A 494 -22.18 11.28 19.20
N ASP A 495 -23.15 10.47 19.59
CA ASP A 495 -24.39 10.90 20.22
C ASP A 495 -24.24 10.79 21.75
N MET A 496 -24.02 11.91 22.42
CA MET A 496 -23.82 11.95 23.88
C MET A 496 -25.11 11.73 24.67
N GLU A 497 -26.28 12.03 24.09
CA GLU A 497 -27.58 11.87 24.74
C GLU A 497 -28.04 10.41 24.63
N ARG A 498 -27.96 9.83 23.43
CA ARG A 498 -28.39 8.44 23.17
C ARG A 498 -27.30 7.40 23.44
N ARG A 499 -26.07 7.83 23.72
CA ARG A 499 -24.90 6.97 24.00
C ARG A 499 -24.55 6.06 22.81
N LEU A 500 -24.44 6.66 21.63
CA LEU A 500 -24.20 5.96 20.36
C LEU A 500 -22.94 6.48 19.66
N PHE A 501 -22.23 5.58 18.97
CA PHE A 501 -21.27 5.92 17.92
C PHE A 501 -21.93 5.75 16.54
N TYR A 502 -21.71 6.72 15.65
CA TYR A 502 -22.04 6.60 14.23
C TYR A 502 -20.77 6.21 13.46
N LEU A 503 -20.63 4.92 13.15
CA LEU A 503 -19.41 4.32 12.60
C LEU A 503 -19.54 4.02 11.10
N LEU A 504 -18.62 4.54 10.29
CA LEU A 504 -18.43 4.13 8.90
C LEU A 504 -17.30 3.10 8.86
N THR A 505 -17.53 1.89 8.35
CA THR A 505 -16.48 0.88 8.24
C THR A 505 -16.63 0.01 6.99
N PRO A 506 -15.54 -0.25 6.24
CA PRO A 506 -15.50 -1.21 5.14
C PRO A 506 -15.53 -2.68 5.58
N VAL A 507 -15.54 -2.98 6.89
CA VAL A 507 -15.57 -4.36 7.42
C VAL A 507 -16.90 -5.05 7.11
N GLU A 508 -16.79 -6.31 6.68
CA GLU A 508 -17.89 -7.18 6.24
C GLU A 508 -18.80 -7.60 7.41
N GLU A 509 -20.09 -7.80 7.11
CA GLU A 509 -21.16 -8.03 8.10
C GLU A 509 -20.93 -9.26 9.00
N ASP A 510 -20.32 -10.32 8.49
CA ASP A 510 -20.03 -11.55 9.23
C ASP A 510 -18.85 -11.39 10.21
N ARG A 511 -18.00 -10.37 10.00
CA ARG A 511 -16.82 -10.09 10.81
C ARG A 511 -17.11 -9.04 11.89
N LEU A 512 -18.09 -8.15 11.69
CA LEU A 512 -18.50 -7.12 12.65
C LEU A 512 -18.90 -7.65 14.05
N PRO A 513 -19.60 -8.80 14.21
CA PRO A 513 -19.92 -9.35 15.53
C PRO A 513 -18.71 -9.68 16.41
N ARG A 514 -17.51 -9.76 15.83
CA ARG A 514 -16.25 -10.01 16.55
C ARG A 514 -15.66 -8.73 17.16
N VAL A 515 -16.14 -7.56 16.77
CA VAL A 515 -15.58 -6.26 17.17
C VAL A 515 -16.11 -5.84 18.53
N ASN A 516 -15.24 -5.86 19.54
CA ASN A 516 -15.56 -5.42 20.90
C ASN A 516 -14.63 -4.28 21.39
N VAL A 517 -13.65 -3.82 20.60
CA VAL A 517 -12.78 -2.68 20.91
C VAL A 517 -12.65 -1.72 19.72
N LEU A 518 -12.67 -0.40 19.98
CA LEU A 518 -12.29 0.65 19.04
C LEU A 518 -10.99 1.34 19.50
N LEU A 519 -9.94 1.28 18.68
CA LEU A 519 -8.63 1.86 18.98
C LEU A 519 -8.37 3.08 18.09
N CYS A 520 -8.30 4.28 18.68
CA CYS A 520 -7.89 5.50 17.98
C CYS A 520 -6.36 5.59 17.96
N GLY A 521 -5.75 5.80 16.79
CA GLY A 521 -4.30 6.01 16.68
C GLY A 521 -3.94 7.45 16.29
N ALA A 522 -2.67 7.68 15.96
CA ALA A 522 -2.21 8.95 15.40
C ALA A 522 -2.48 9.11 13.89
N LEU A 523 -3.00 8.08 13.23
CA LEU A 523 -3.45 8.19 11.84
C LEU A 523 -4.80 8.94 11.79
N SER A 524 -4.88 9.94 10.92
CA SER A 524 -6.08 10.74 10.69
C SER A 524 -6.76 10.37 9.37
N VAL A 525 -8.05 10.71 9.26
CA VAL A 525 -8.76 10.68 7.98
C VAL A 525 -8.08 11.67 7.01
N PRO A 526 -7.72 11.27 5.77
CA PRO A 526 -7.00 12.14 4.85
C PRO A 526 -7.76 13.45 4.60
N THR A 527 -7.07 14.59 4.74
CA THR A 527 -7.68 15.93 4.64
C THR A 527 -8.58 16.14 3.41
N PRO A 528 -8.25 15.62 2.20
CA PRO A 528 -9.16 15.74 1.05
C PRO A 528 -10.52 15.03 1.25
N LEU A 529 -10.56 13.91 1.99
CA LEU A 529 -11.81 13.22 2.36
C LEU A 529 -12.63 13.96 3.42
N MET A 530 -12.08 14.99 4.07
CA MET A 530 -12.81 15.81 5.04
C MET A 530 -13.21 17.18 4.47
N LEU A 531 -12.35 17.79 3.65
CA LEU A 531 -12.48 19.19 3.24
C LEU A 531 -12.69 19.42 1.73
N GLN A 532 -12.38 18.43 0.87
CA GLN A 532 -12.33 18.62 -0.60
C GLN A 532 -13.27 17.69 -1.37
N GLN A 533 -14.16 16.99 -0.68
CA GLN A 533 -15.10 16.08 -1.31
C GLN A 533 -16.07 16.86 -2.20
N GLN A 534 -16.02 16.62 -3.51
CA GLN A 534 -17.00 17.20 -4.41
C GLN A 534 -18.35 16.53 -4.15
N VAL A 535 -19.31 17.32 -3.67
CA VAL A 535 -20.72 16.95 -3.71
C VAL A 535 -21.12 16.90 -5.17
N THR A 536 -21.01 15.71 -5.78
CA THR A 536 -21.63 15.43 -7.06
C THR A 536 -23.11 15.76 -6.89
N LYS A 537 -23.59 16.76 -7.64
CA LYS A 537 -25.02 17.04 -7.69
C LYS A 537 -25.68 15.83 -8.37
N THR A 538 -26.17 14.90 -7.57
CA THR A 538 -27.15 13.91 -7.99
C THR A 538 -28.36 14.68 -8.49
N THR A 539 -28.40 14.94 -9.80
CA THR A 539 -29.64 15.26 -10.48
C THR A 539 -30.53 14.05 -10.34
N HIS A 540 -31.40 14.06 -9.33
CA HIS A 540 -32.56 13.20 -9.29
C HIS A 540 -33.28 13.32 -10.64
N ARG A 541 -33.33 12.19 -11.36
CA ARG A 541 -34.13 11.96 -12.55
C ARG A 541 -35.25 11.01 -12.18
#